data_AF-A0A9Q5HTS7-F1
#
_entry.id   AF-A0A9Q5HTS7-F1
#
_cell.length_a   1.000
_cell.length_b   1.000
_cell.length_c   1.000
_cell.angle_alpha   90.00
_cell.angle_beta   90.00
_cell.angle_gamma   90.00
#
_symmetry.space_group_name_H-M   'P 1'
#
loop_
_entity.id
_entity.type
_entity.pdbx_description
1 polymer ?
#
loop_
_entity_poly.entity_id
_entity_poly.type
_entity_poly.pdbx_seq_one_letter_code
_entity_poly.pdbx_strand_id
1 'polypeptide(L)'
;MTIRPDEESAVVDFTVALFRACGYTGVGRIARTRKKIPLLICGERRDTKTVVCIMDDNDEILLLVQEDKRHMEGSDPEPQLIAQAIAAFTANNQTRVRTLRLPPLQSKVIPGITL
;
A
#
# COMPACT_ATOMS: atom_id res chain seq x y z
N MET A 1 -2.24 -2.06 27.52
CA MET A 1 -1.41 -0.84 27.38
C MET A 1 -1.92 -0.16 26.12
N THR A 2 -2.76 0.88 26.25
CA THR A 2 -3.32 1.59 25.11
C THR A 2 -2.29 2.58 24.60
N ILE A 3 -1.68 2.24 23.47
CA ILE A 3 -0.85 3.16 22.71
C ILE A 3 -1.74 4.28 22.18
N ARG A 4 -1.27 5.52 22.35
CA ARG A 4 -1.96 6.74 21.93
C ARG A 4 -1.93 6.84 20.38
N PRO A 5 -2.83 7.61 19.74
CA PRO A 5 -2.86 7.79 18.28
C PRO A 5 -1.57 8.34 17.64
N ASP A 6 -0.63 8.80 18.46
CA ASP A 6 0.67 9.37 18.11
C ASP A 6 1.71 8.30 17.70
N GLU A 7 1.67 7.07 18.23
CA GLU A 7 2.67 6.04 17.87
C GLU A 7 2.36 5.32 16.53
N GLU A 8 1.10 5.22 16.10
CA GLU A 8 0.72 4.79 14.73
C GLU A 8 1.28 5.78 13.67
N SER A 9 1.69 6.97 14.10
CA SER A 9 2.42 7.93 13.26
C SER A 9 3.91 7.60 13.18
N ALA A 10 4.53 7.10 14.26
CA ALA A 10 5.97 6.86 14.32
C ALA A 10 6.44 5.76 13.34
N VAL A 11 5.68 4.66 13.21
CA VAL A 11 5.97 3.60 12.22
C VAL A 11 5.89 4.14 10.80
N VAL A 12 4.88 4.97 10.53
CA VAL A 12 4.70 5.64 9.23
C VAL A 12 5.88 6.56 8.93
N ASP A 13 6.24 7.42 9.87
CA ASP A 13 7.33 8.39 9.73
C ASP A 13 8.68 7.69 9.55
N PHE A 14 8.95 6.64 10.34
CA PHE A 14 10.13 5.80 10.19
C PHE A 14 10.19 5.14 8.82
N THR A 15 9.09 4.54 8.36
CA THR A 15 9.02 3.86 7.07
C THR A 15 9.30 4.81 5.91
N VAL A 16 8.73 6.03 5.95
CA VAL A 16 8.98 7.06 4.94
C VAL A 16 10.46 7.49 4.97
N ALA A 17 11.02 7.72 6.15
CA ALA A 17 12.43 8.07 6.31
C ALA A 17 13.36 6.95 5.81
N LEU A 18 13.03 5.69 6.10
CA LEU A 18 13.75 4.51 5.64
C LEU A 18 13.74 4.41 4.11
N PHE A 19 12.58 4.54 3.47
CA PHE A 19 12.50 4.52 2.00
C PHE A 19 13.25 5.66 1.35
N ARG A 20 13.30 6.84 1.98
CA ARG A 20 14.14 7.95 1.51
C ARG A 20 15.62 7.63 1.66
N ALA A 21 16.05 7.13 2.81
CA ALA A 21 17.45 6.79 3.08
C ALA A 21 17.96 5.68 2.15
N CYS A 22 17.12 4.70 1.84
CA CYS A 22 17.44 3.57 0.96
C CYS A 22 17.23 3.86 -0.54
N GLY A 23 16.83 5.08 -0.94
CA GLY A 23 16.65 5.44 -2.35
C GLY A 23 15.41 4.83 -3.03
N TYR A 24 14.41 4.37 -2.26
CA TYR A 24 13.13 3.90 -2.79
C TYR A 24 12.19 5.05 -3.22
N THR A 25 12.46 6.26 -2.72
CA THR A 25 11.77 7.50 -3.11
C THR A 25 12.77 8.48 -3.75
N GLY A 26 12.31 9.32 -4.67
CA GLY A 26 13.16 10.21 -5.45
C GLY A 26 12.52 10.58 -6.79
N VAL A 27 13.33 10.80 -7.82
CA VAL A 27 12.83 11.09 -9.16
C VAL A 27 11.96 9.92 -9.64
N GLY A 28 10.70 10.22 -9.92
CA GLY A 28 9.74 9.27 -10.45
C GLY A 28 9.12 8.30 -9.46
N ARG A 29 9.42 8.41 -8.16
CA ARG A 29 8.84 7.55 -7.12
C ARG A 29 8.53 8.32 -5.84
N ILE A 30 7.33 8.13 -5.32
CA ILE A 30 6.86 8.79 -4.10
C ILE A 30 6.36 7.77 -3.08
N ALA A 31 6.64 8.03 -1.80
CA ALA A 31 5.96 7.35 -0.70
C ALA A 31 4.62 8.05 -0.43
N ARG A 32 3.55 7.27 -0.35
CA ARG A 32 2.22 7.73 0.08
C ARG A 32 1.84 7.02 1.36
N THR A 33 1.39 7.80 2.34
CA THR A 33 0.93 7.30 3.63
C THR A 33 -0.58 7.18 3.63
N ARG A 34 -1.14 6.18 4.30
CA ARG A 34 -2.59 6.08 4.60
C ARG A 34 -3.48 6.11 3.34
N LYS A 35 -2.98 5.61 2.20
CA LYS A 35 -3.72 5.62 0.92
C LYS A 35 -4.87 4.63 0.98
N LYS A 36 -6.08 5.12 0.73
CA LYS A 36 -7.25 4.26 0.49
C LYS A 36 -7.20 3.74 -0.94
N ILE A 37 -7.36 2.43 -1.09
CA ILE A 37 -7.45 1.75 -2.37
C ILE A 37 -8.84 1.10 -2.45
N PRO A 38 -9.70 1.54 -3.38
CA PRO A 38 -10.99 0.93 -3.56
C PRO A 38 -10.82 -0.47 -4.18
N LEU A 39 -11.51 -1.44 -3.61
CA LEU A 39 -11.57 -2.82 -4.08
C LEU A 39 -13.04 -3.24 -4.22
N LEU A 40 -13.42 -3.70 -5.40
CA LEU A 40 -14.70 -4.38 -5.61
C LEU A 40 -14.50 -5.86 -5.28
N ILE A 41 -15.07 -6.33 -4.17
CA ILE A 41 -14.98 -7.72 -3.73
C ILE A 41 -16.35 -8.20 -3.30
N CYS A 42 -16.72 -9.43 -3.70
CA CYS A 42 -18.02 -10.03 -3.41
C CYS A 42 -19.22 -9.14 -3.82
N GLY A 43 -19.08 -8.35 -4.90
CA GLY A 43 -20.12 -7.42 -5.37
C GLY A 43 -20.22 -6.11 -4.59
N GLU A 44 -19.42 -5.94 -3.54
CA GLU A 44 -19.41 -4.73 -2.71
C GLU A 44 -18.13 -3.92 -2.91
N ARG A 45 -18.26 -2.59 -2.90
CA ARG A 45 -17.09 -1.70 -2.83
C ARG A 45 -16.61 -1.62 -1.39
N ARG A 46 -15.39 -2.09 -1.16
CA ARG A 46 -14.68 -1.98 0.10
C ARG A 46 -13.41 -1.18 -0.12
N ASP A 47 -13.04 -0.35 0.85
CA ASP A 47 -11.75 0.33 0.84
C ASP A 47 -10.77 -0.44 1.70
N THR A 48 -9.58 -0.72 1.16
CA THR A 48 -8.43 -1.08 1.99
C THR A 48 -7.54 0.14 2.18
N LYS A 49 -6.96 0.29 3.36
CA LYS A 49 -6.09 1.42 3.71
C LYS A 49 -4.69 0.89 3.92
N THR A 50 -3.75 1.28 3.07
CA THR A 50 -2.34 0.96 3.25
C THR A 50 -1.73 1.87 4.30
N VAL A 51 -0.70 1.41 5.01
CA VAL A 51 0.02 2.26 5.96
C VAL A 51 0.98 3.16 5.21
N VAL A 52 1.86 2.57 4.39
CA VAL A 52 2.70 3.26 3.41
C VAL A 52 2.68 2.47 2.09
N CYS A 53 2.78 3.15 0.95
CA CYS A 53 3.07 2.51 -0.32
C CYS A 53 4.03 3.36 -1.17
N ILE A 54 4.77 2.71 -2.06
CA ILE A 54 5.55 3.40 -3.10
C ILE A 54 4.74 3.42 -4.38
N MET A 55 4.67 4.59 -5.00
CA MET A 55 4.03 4.81 -6.29
C MET A 55 5.02 5.39 -7.29
N ASP A 56 4.82 5.13 -8.58
CA ASP A 56 5.54 5.81 -9.66
C ASP A 56 4.78 7.01 -10.23
N ASP A 57 5.37 7.66 -11.24
CA ASP A 57 4.78 8.80 -11.96
C ASP A 57 3.47 8.47 -12.70
N ASN A 58 3.20 7.18 -12.94
CA ASN A 58 1.97 6.74 -13.60
C ASN A 58 0.86 6.42 -12.60
N ASP A 59 1.03 6.82 -11.34
CA ASP A 59 0.17 6.45 -10.22
C ASP A 59 0.05 4.92 -10.01
N GLU A 60 1.00 4.11 -10.52
CA GLU A 60 1.01 2.69 -10.24
C GLU A 60 1.63 2.44 -8.86
N ILE A 61 0.94 1.63 -8.05
CA ILE A 61 1.45 1.16 -6.77
C ILE A 61 2.48 0.05 -7.03
N LEU A 62 3.70 0.27 -6.57
CA LEU A 62 4.83 -0.63 -6.77
C LEU A 62 5.16 -1.48 -5.54
N LEU A 63 4.97 -0.93 -4.34
CA LEU A 63 5.30 -1.60 -3.07
C LEU A 63 4.28 -1.22 -2.01
N LEU A 64 3.95 -2.17 -1.14
CA LEU A 64 3.01 -1.98 -0.02
C LEU A 64 3.71 -2.21 1.32
N VAL A 65 3.32 -1.43 2.31
CA VAL A 65 3.70 -1.63 3.72
C VAL A 65 2.44 -1.71 4.54
N GLN A 66 2.37 -2.75 5.35
CA GLN A 66 1.35 -2.96 6.36
C GLN A 66 2.00 -2.92 7.74
N GLU A 67 1.47 -2.08 8.63
CA GLU A 67 1.90 -2.07 10.02
C GLU A 67 1.47 -3.36 10.71
N ASP A 68 2.39 -3.97 11.42
CA ASP A 68 2.17 -5.11 12.28
C ASP A 68 1.56 -4.68 13.61
N LYS A 69 0.24 -4.75 13.66
CA LYS A 69 -0.56 -4.43 14.84
C LYS A 69 -0.75 -5.61 15.79
N ARG A 70 0.05 -6.68 15.68
CA ARG A 70 -0.05 -7.83 16.61
C ARG A 70 0.09 -7.42 18.08
N HIS A 71 0.85 -6.37 18.36
CA HIS A 71 1.00 -5.79 19.69
C HIS A 71 -0.28 -5.14 20.25
N MET A 72 -1.27 -4.84 19.39
CA MET A 72 -2.54 -4.19 19.74
C MET A 72 -3.75 -5.13 19.62
N GLU A 73 -3.85 -5.83 18.50
CA GLU A 73 -5.05 -6.58 18.10
C GLU A 73 -4.80 -8.10 18.06
N GLY A 74 -3.53 -8.53 18.17
CA GLY A 74 -3.14 -9.94 18.06
C GLY A 74 -3.38 -10.56 16.67
N SER A 75 -3.79 -9.76 15.68
CA SER A 75 -4.13 -10.21 14.33
C SER A 75 -2.88 -10.28 13.45
N ASP A 76 -2.78 -11.32 12.63
CA ASP A 76 -1.75 -11.48 11.62
C ASP A 76 -1.86 -10.36 10.55
N PRO A 77 -0.80 -9.59 10.26
CA PRO A 77 -0.84 -8.54 9.23
C PRO A 77 -0.85 -9.11 7.80
N GLU A 78 -0.47 -10.37 7.58
CA GLU A 78 -0.34 -10.95 6.23
C GLU A 78 -1.66 -10.96 5.44
N PRO A 79 -2.82 -11.41 5.98
CA PRO A 79 -4.10 -11.34 5.28
C PRO A 79 -4.47 -9.93 4.80
N GLN A 80 -4.19 -8.90 5.61
CA GLN A 80 -4.46 -7.51 5.25
C GLN A 80 -3.55 -7.04 4.11
N LEU A 81 -2.27 -7.42 4.16
CA LEU A 81 -1.30 -7.12 3.11
C LEU A 81 -1.67 -7.81 1.78
N ILE A 82 -2.14 -9.06 1.81
CA ILE A 82 -2.64 -9.77 0.63
C ILE A 82 -3.84 -9.03 0.02
N ALA A 83 -4.81 -8.63 0.85
CA ALA A 83 -5.96 -7.86 0.38
C ALA A 83 -5.54 -6.52 -0.26
N GLN A 84 -4.54 -5.84 0.30
CA GLN A 84 -3.96 -4.64 -0.29
C GLN A 84 -3.28 -4.90 -1.62
N ALA A 85 -2.55 -6.00 -1.78
CA ALA A 85 -1.91 -6.36 -3.04
C ALA A 85 -2.94 -6.60 -4.14
N ILE A 86 -4.04 -7.29 -3.83
CA ILE A 86 -5.15 -7.50 -4.78
C ILE A 86 -5.80 -6.17 -5.17
N ALA A 87 -6.04 -5.29 -4.19
CA ALA A 87 -6.59 -3.96 -4.44
C ALA A 87 -5.65 -3.09 -5.28
N ALA A 88 -4.36 -3.09 -4.97
CA ALA A 88 -3.33 -2.35 -5.71
C ALA A 88 -3.23 -2.84 -7.16
N PHE A 89 -3.23 -4.16 -7.39
CA PHE A 89 -3.23 -4.73 -8.73
C PHE A 89 -4.47 -4.30 -9.54
N THR A 90 -5.65 -4.36 -8.91
CA THR A 90 -6.91 -3.93 -9.53
C THR A 90 -6.88 -2.43 -9.88
N ALA A 91 -6.43 -1.59 -8.95
CA ALA A 91 -6.31 -0.15 -9.16
C ALA A 91 -5.29 0.19 -10.25
N ASN A 92 -4.12 -0.45 -10.24
CA ASN A 92 -3.09 -0.26 -11.26
C ASN A 92 -3.62 -0.61 -12.66
N ASN A 93 -4.33 -1.74 -12.80
CA ASN A 93 -4.93 -2.13 -14.07
C ASN A 93 -6.02 -1.14 -14.53
N GLN A 94 -6.79 -0.57 -13.60
CA GLN A 94 -7.72 0.51 -13.94
C GLN A 94 -6.99 1.75 -14.45
N THR A 95 -5.91 2.16 -13.79
CA THR A 95 -5.07 3.29 -14.24
C THR A 95 -4.46 3.02 -15.61
N ARG A 96 -3.90 1.83 -15.85
CA ARG A 96 -3.36 1.41 -17.16
C ARG A 96 -4.38 1.58 -18.28
N VAL A 97 -5.59 1.05 -18.09
CA VAL A 97 -6.61 1.05 -19.14
C VAL A 97 -7.22 2.44 -19.33
N ARG A 98 -7.57 3.13 -18.23
CA ARG A 98 -8.34 4.37 -18.29
C ARG A 98 -7.47 5.59 -18.55
N THR A 99 -6.30 5.66 -17.92
CA THR A 99 -5.41 6.82 -17.98
C THR A 99 -4.33 6.62 -19.04
N LEU A 100 -3.62 5.50 -19.00
CA LEU A 100 -2.45 5.27 -19.85
C LEU A 100 -2.78 4.68 -21.23
N ARG A 101 -4.03 4.23 -21.43
CA ARG A 101 -4.50 3.52 -22.65
C ARG A 101 -3.67 2.29 -22.99
N LEU A 102 -3.15 1.62 -21.95
CA LEU A 102 -2.40 0.38 -22.06
C LEU A 102 -3.31 -0.82 -21.75
N PRO A 103 -3.01 -2.00 -22.32
CA PRO A 103 -3.71 -3.22 -21.94
C PRO A 103 -3.49 -3.54 -20.45
N PRO A 104 -4.50 -4.16 -19.79
CA PRO A 104 -4.34 -4.63 -18.42
C PRO A 104 -3.31 -5.76 -18.37
N LEU A 105 -2.60 -5.85 -17.25
CA LEU A 105 -1.70 -6.94 -16.95
C LEU A 105 -2.50 -8.15 -16.45
N GLN A 106 -2.09 -9.35 -16.86
CA GLN A 106 -2.63 -10.61 -16.33
C GLN A 106 -2.06 -10.95 -14.95
N SER A 107 -0.83 -10.53 -14.67
CA SER A 107 -0.16 -10.71 -13.38
C SER A 107 0.83 -9.59 -13.13
N LYS A 108 1.15 -9.32 -11.86
CA LYS A 108 2.21 -8.42 -11.43
C LYS A 108 2.70 -8.84 -10.05
N VAL A 109 4.01 -8.80 -9.85
CA VAL A 109 4.61 -8.95 -8.52
C VAL A 109 4.58 -7.59 -7.82
N ILE A 110 3.98 -7.53 -6.63
CA ILE A 110 3.96 -6.34 -5.77
C ILE A 110 4.63 -6.73 -4.45
N PRO A 111 5.86 -6.26 -4.18
CA PRO A 111 6.50 -6.49 -2.90
C PRO A 111 5.67 -5.91 -1.75
N GLY A 112 5.58 -6.69 -0.66
CA GLY A 112 4.90 -6.31 0.57
C GLY A 112 5.86 -6.41 1.75
N ILE A 113 5.77 -5.45 2.67
CA ILE A 113 6.52 -5.42 3.93
C ILE A 113 5.51 -5.38 5.08
N THR A 114 5.70 -6.23 6.09
CA THR A 114 5.06 -6.10 7.39
C THR A 114 6.06 -5.47 8.36
N LEU A 115 5.65 -4.42 9.08
CA LEU A 115 6.56 -3.65 9.93
C LEU A 115 5.95 -3.27 11.28
#